data_AF-A0A830GRS6-F1
#
_entry.id   AF-A0A830GRS6-F1
#
_cell.length_a   1.000
_cell.length_b   1.000
_cell.length_c   1.000
_cell.angle_alpha   90.00
_cell.angle_beta   90.00
_cell.angle_gamma   90.00
#
_symmetry.space_group_name_H-M   'P 1'
#
loop_
_entity.id
_entity.type
_entity.pdbx_description
1 polymer ?
#
loop_
_entity_poly.entity_id
_entity_poly.type
_entity_poly.pdbx_seq_one_letter_code
_entity_poly.pdbx_strand_id
1 'polypeptide(L)'
;MGLVLDPLEYELTRAIYSRIPGLNFSGDAVAAREAPQFCNSPLSDLRGLDWSEVTIVMPALAEKPRQRGLIIAVEGRSLSILSGMGIRPDVVVTDFDFEPEKLIGYDGVVLGHAHGDNMGIFKGYAGRMARIIPTVQSWPTGCSILPPGFTDGDRAAYIAAYMGARIIHVYGFKPDVVIKRDDAVKRAKLDVAKIFMNRVARIVDVKIY
;
A
#
# COMPACT_ATOMS: atom_id res chain seq x y z
N MET A 1 -2.27 18.43 10.18
CA MET A 1 -3.21 17.42 10.69
C MET A 1 -3.16 16.28 9.69
N GLY A 2 -2.94 15.04 10.15
CA GLY A 2 -2.86 13.89 9.23
C GLY A 2 -4.20 13.60 8.55
N LEU A 3 -4.17 12.83 7.46
CA LEU A 3 -5.37 12.46 6.71
C LEU A 3 -5.84 11.06 7.14
N VAL A 4 -7.08 10.93 7.60
CA VAL A 4 -7.73 9.62 7.79
C VAL A 4 -8.69 9.43 6.62
N LEU A 5 -8.57 8.32 5.88
CA LEU A 5 -9.43 8.09 4.71
C LEU A 5 -10.85 7.69 5.11
N ASP A 6 -10.98 6.73 6.04
CA ASP A 6 -12.27 6.34 6.63
C ASP A 6 -12.03 5.87 8.08
N PRO A 7 -12.47 6.64 9.09
CA PRO A 7 -12.29 6.29 10.49
C PRO A 7 -12.99 4.99 10.91
N LEU A 8 -14.17 4.70 10.38
CA LEU A 8 -14.95 3.52 10.76
C LEU A 8 -14.37 2.26 10.13
N GLU A 9 -14.00 2.33 8.86
CA GLU A 9 -13.32 1.24 8.17
C GLU A 9 -11.95 0.96 8.77
N TYR A 10 -11.24 2.00 9.23
CA TYR A 10 -10.01 1.86 9.99
C TYR A 10 -10.22 1.06 11.29
N GLU A 11 -11.19 1.45 12.12
CA GLU A 11 -11.44 0.76 13.40
C GLU A 11 -11.77 -0.72 13.17
N LEU A 12 -12.56 -1.02 12.13
CA LEU A 12 -12.86 -2.39 11.75
C LEU A 12 -11.62 -3.14 11.25
N THR A 13 -10.81 -2.50 10.40
CA THR A 13 -9.53 -3.05 9.91
C THR A 13 -8.65 -3.45 11.08
N ARG A 14 -8.49 -2.54 12.05
CA ARG A 14 -7.71 -2.76 13.27
C ARG A 14 -8.27 -3.90 14.11
N ALA A 15 -9.59 -3.96 14.28
CA ALA A 15 -10.25 -5.06 14.98
C ALA A 15 -10.01 -6.42 14.31
N ILE A 16 -9.99 -6.48 12.97
CA ILE A 16 -9.76 -7.72 12.22
C ILE A 16 -8.30 -8.18 12.35
N TYR A 17 -7.33 -7.32 12.02
CA TYR A 17 -5.93 -7.76 12.01
C TYR A 17 -5.34 -7.90 13.41
N SER A 18 -5.94 -7.30 14.44
CA SER A 18 -5.47 -7.45 15.83
C SER A 18 -5.52 -8.88 16.36
N ARG A 19 -6.22 -9.77 15.65
CA ARG A 19 -6.26 -11.21 15.92
C ARG A 19 -5.02 -11.95 15.43
N ILE A 20 -4.18 -11.29 14.60
CA ILE A 20 -2.91 -11.85 14.14
C ILE A 20 -1.88 -11.70 15.27
N PRO A 21 -1.23 -12.80 15.71
CA PRO A 21 -0.23 -12.73 16.76
C PRO A 21 1.05 -12.02 16.29
N GLY A 22 1.75 -11.39 17.24
CA GLY A 22 3.07 -10.79 16.99
C GLY A 22 3.06 -9.39 16.38
N LEU A 23 1.94 -8.66 16.46
CA LEU A 23 1.86 -7.26 16.02
C LEU A 23 2.30 -6.28 17.11
N ASN A 24 3.04 -5.25 16.71
CA ASN A 24 3.63 -4.25 17.61
C ASN A 24 2.86 -2.92 17.63
N PHE A 25 1.73 -2.90 18.34
CA PHE A 25 0.88 -1.71 18.46
C PHE A 25 1.56 -0.52 19.14
N SER A 26 2.44 -0.77 20.12
CA SER A 26 3.22 0.29 20.75
C SER A 26 4.16 0.97 19.75
N GLY A 27 4.79 0.18 18.88
CA GLY A 27 5.65 0.66 17.81
C GLY A 27 4.86 1.42 16.75
N ASP A 28 3.61 1.04 16.46
CA ASP A 28 2.76 1.76 15.51
C ASP A 28 2.51 3.22 15.92
N ALA A 29 2.32 3.47 17.22
CA ALA A 29 2.16 4.82 17.73
C ALA A 29 3.46 5.64 17.59
N VAL A 30 4.63 5.00 17.73
CA VAL A 30 5.94 5.64 17.46
C VAL A 30 6.06 5.94 15.97
N ALA A 31 5.76 4.97 15.12
CA ALA A 31 5.78 5.12 13.67
C ALA A 31 4.90 6.29 13.19
N ALA A 32 3.67 6.41 13.72
CA ALA A 32 2.76 7.49 13.36
C ALA A 32 3.23 8.90 13.79
N ARG A 33 4.07 9.00 14.82
CA ARG A 33 4.70 10.25 15.24
C ARG A 33 5.94 10.58 14.41
N GLU A 34 6.70 9.55 14.03
CA GLU A 34 7.99 9.73 13.38
C GLU A 34 7.89 9.79 11.84
N ALA A 35 7.05 8.98 11.21
CA ALA A 35 6.98 8.91 9.75
C ALA A 35 6.80 10.26 9.03
N PRO A 36 6.00 11.23 9.55
CA PRO A 36 5.81 12.52 8.90
C PRO A 36 7.09 13.34 8.68
N GLN A 37 8.17 13.08 9.42
CA GLN A 37 9.45 13.76 9.22
C GLN A 37 10.10 13.44 7.85
N PHE A 38 9.62 12.39 7.17
CA PHE A 38 10.07 11.99 5.83
C PHE A 38 9.18 12.49 4.70
N CYS A 39 8.11 13.23 4.98
CA CYS A 39 7.29 13.79 3.91
C CYS A 39 8.09 14.77 3.05
N ASN A 40 8.08 14.55 1.75
CA ASN A 40 8.62 15.51 0.77
C ASN A 40 7.71 15.69 -0.46
N SER A 41 6.53 15.08 -0.46
CA SER A 41 5.49 15.30 -1.46
C SER A 41 4.19 15.76 -0.76
N PRO A 42 3.54 16.85 -1.23
CA PRO A 42 2.27 17.29 -0.68
C PRO A 42 1.12 16.35 -1.09
N LEU A 43 0.08 16.26 -0.25
CA LEU A 43 -1.13 15.47 -0.55
C LEU A 43 -1.83 15.89 -1.85
N SER A 44 -1.61 17.13 -2.33
CA SER A 44 -2.11 17.59 -3.64
C SER A 44 -1.55 16.79 -4.80
N ASP A 45 -0.33 16.27 -4.69
CA ASP A 45 0.28 15.43 -5.72
C ASP A 45 -0.50 14.13 -5.91
N LEU A 46 -1.01 13.57 -4.81
CA LEU A 46 -1.82 12.37 -4.82
C LEU A 46 -3.25 12.67 -5.28
N ARG A 47 -3.85 13.76 -4.78
CA ARG A 47 -5.22 14.18 -5.13
C ARG A 47 -5.36 14.68 -6.57
N GLY A 48 -4.26 15.13 -7.19
CA GLY A 48 -4.24 15.64 -8.56
C GLY A 48 -4.22 14.55 -9.63
N LEU A 49 -4.05 13.28 -9.25
CA LEU A 49 -4.07 12.16 -10.18
C LEU A 49 -5.50 11.77 -10.57
N ASP A 50 -5.68 11.18 -11.76
CA ASP A 50 -6.97 10.64 -12.19
C ASP A 50 -7.19 9.23 -11.64
N TRP A 51 -7.94 9.16 -10.54
CA TRP A 51 -8.27 7.90 -9.86
C TRP A 51 -9.44 7.16 -10.48
N SER A 52 -10.10 7.68 -11.53
CA SER A 52 -11.40 7.18 -11.96
C SER A 52 -11.40 5.70 -12.39
N GLU A 53 -10.30 5.23 -12.98
CA GLU A 53 -10.00 3.83 -13.28
C GLU A 53 -8.57 3.54 -12.82
N VAL A 54 -8.38 2.45 -12.07
CA VAL A 54 -7.08 2.12 -11.46
C VAL A 54 -6.66 0.70 -11.80
N THR A 55 -5.39 0.51 -12.13
CA THR A 55 -4.74 -0.79 -12.26
C THR A 55 -3.73 -0.98 -11.13
N ILE A 56 -3.96 -1.94 -10.25
CA ILE A 56 -3.05 -2.34 -9.17
C ILE A 56 -2.30 -3.59 -9.60
N VAL A 57 -0.98 -3.56 -9.50
CA VAL A 57 -0.11 -4.68 -9.87
C VAL A 57 0.64 -5.14 -8.63
N MET A 58 0.38 -6.39 -8.24
CA MET A 58 1.00 -7.05 -7.10
C MET A 58 2.16 -7.97 -7.51
N PRO A 59 3.06 -8.34 -6.59
CA PRO A 59 4.29 -9.08 -6.92
C PRO A 59 4.09 -10.43 -7.63
N ALA A 60 2.93 -11.08 -7.47
CA ALA A 60 2.61 -12.40 -8.03
C ALA A 60 2.11 -12.35 -9.49
N LEU A 61 2.54 -11.35 -10.26
CA LEU A 61 2.10 -11.15 -11.64
C LEU A 61 2.43 -12.35 -12.53
N ALA A 62 1.43 -12.90 -13.21
CA ALA A 62 1.60 -14.04 -14.12
C ALA A 62 1.66 -13.62 -15.60
N GLU A 63 0.97 -12.54 -15.95
CA GLU A 63 0.84 -12.04 -17.32
C GLU A 63 0.98 -10.52 -17.37
N LYS A 64 1.27 -9.97 -18.55
CA LYS A 64 1.40 -8.52 -18.72
C LYS A 64 0.03 -7.86 -18.49
N PRO A 65 -0.08 -6.88 -17.56
CA PRO A 65 -1.35 -6.25 -17.27
C PRO A 65 -1.78 -5.37 -18.45
N ARG A 66 -3.10 -5.28 -18.66
CA ARG A 66 -3.66 -4.25 -19.52
C ARG A 66 -3.59 -2.92 -18.77
N GLN A 67 -2.85 -1.97 -19.32
CA GLN A 67 -2.71 -0.63 -18.75
C GLN A 67 -4.03 0.11 -18.88
N ARG A 68 -4.68 0.39 -17.75
CA ARG A 68 -5.96 1.09 -17.66
C ARG A 68 -5.93 2.12 -16.55
N GLY A 69 -6.19 3.37 -16.91
CA GLY A 69 -6.14 4.50 -16.00
C GLY A 69 -4.82 4.57 -15.22
N LEU A 70 -4.91 4.99 -13.96
CA LEU A 70 -3.78 5.14 -13.07
C LEU A 70 -3.19 3.79 -12.66
N ILE A 71 -1.87 3.67 -12.69
CA ILE A 71 -1.17 2.42 -12.37
C ILE A 71 -0.51 2.53 -10.99
N ILE A 72 -0.87 1.60 -10.11
CA ILE A 72 -0.24 1.40 -8.80
C ILE A 72 0.62 0.15 -8.83
N ALA A 73 1.91 0.29 -8.54
CA ALA A 73 2.79 -0.82 -8.25
C ALA A 73 2.81 -1.10 -6.74
N VAL A 74 2.68 -2.36 -6.35
CA VAL A 74 2.83 -2.78 -4.95
C VAL A 74 4.25 -3.27 -4.72
N GLU A 75 4.94 -2.63 -3.78
CA GLU A 75 6.36 -2.83 -3.46
C GLU A 75 7.32 -2.58 -4.64
N GLY A 76 8.62 -2.62 -4.35
CA GLY A 76 9.67 -2.43 -5.36
C GLY A 76 9.71 -3.54 -6.41
N ARG A 77 9.28 -4.75 -6.04
CA ARG A 77 9.19 -5.88 -6.96
C ARG A 77 8.25 -5.58 -8.14
N SER A 78 7.04 -5.09 -7.88
CA SER A 78 6.08 -4.80 -8.95
C SER A 78 6.53 -3.63 -9.82
N LEU A 79 7.18 -2.63 -9.21
CA LEU A 79 7.82 -1.53 -9.94
C LEU A 79 8.89 -2.06 -10.91
N SER A 80 9.77 -2.96 -10.45
CA SER A 80 10.81 -3.54 -11.31
C SER A 80 10.21 -4.39 -12.44
N ILE A 81 9.17 -5.16 -12.17
CA ILE A 81 8.46 -5.97 -13.18
C ILE A 81 7.86 -5.06 -14.26
N LEU A 82 7.11 -4.04 -13.86
CA LEU A 82 6.47 -3.11 -14.78
C LEU A 82 7.49 -2.31 -15.61
N SER A 83 8.56 -1.83 -14.97
CA SER A 83 9.64 -1.12 -15.66
C SER A 83 10.30 -2.00 -16.72
N GLY A 84 10.53 -3.29 -16.42
CA GLY A 84 11.03 -4.28 -17.40
C GLY A 84 10.09 -4.52 -18.58
N MET A 85 8.80 -4.20 -18.45
CA MET A 85 7.79 -4.25 -19.52
C MET A 85 7.59 -2.92 -20.25
N GLY A 86 8.35 -1.88 -19.89
CA GLY A 86 8.19 -0.51 -20.40
C GLY A 86 6.94 0.20 -19.86
N ILE A 87 6.39 -0.26 -18.73
CA ILE A 87 5.23 0.33 -18.08
C ILE A 87 5.71 1.17 -16.91
N ARG A 88 5.34 2.45 -16.87
CA ARG A 88 5.67 3.36 -15.78
C ARG A 88 4.48 3.50 -14.84
N PRO A 89 4.57 3.06 -13.57
CA PRO A 89 3.53 3.30 -12.57
C PRO A 89 3.47 4.76 -12.16
N ASP A 90 2.29 5.25 -11.78
CA ASP A 90 2.08 6.59 -11.23
C ASP A 90 2.33 6.65 -9.72
N VAL A 91 1.98 5.56 -9.04
CA VAL A 91 2.08 5.41 -7.58
C VAL A 91 2.75 4.08 -7.24
N VAL A 92 3.56 4.08 -6.16
CA VAL A 92 4.02 2.85 -5.51
C VAL A 92 3.49 2.81 -4.08
N VAL A 93 2.87 1.71 -3.66
CA VAL A 93 2.48 1.46 -2.26
C VAL A 93 3.40 0.39 -1.70
N THR A 94 4.08 0.67 -0.59
CA THR A 94 5.16 -0.19 -0.08
C THR A 94 5.40 0.04 1.40
N ASP A 95 5.70 -1.01 2.17
CA ASP A 95 6.35 -0.94 3.48
C ASP A 95 7.89 -1.06 3.36
N PHE A 96 8.42 -1.09 2.14
CA PHE A 96 9.83 -1.28 1.80
C PHE A 96 10.38 -2.69 2.06
N ASP A 97 9.55 -3.71 2.27
CA ASP A 97 10.01 -5.07 2.57
C ASP A 97 10.51 -5.87 1.36
N PHE A 98 10.11 -5.49 0.13
CA PHE A 98 10.44 -6.25 -1.08
C PHE A 98 11.05 -5.40 -2.20
N GLU A 99 12.35 -5.60 -2.41
CA GLU A 99 13.19 -4.88 -3.38
C GLU A 99 13.13 -3.34 -3.26
N PRO A 100 13.23 -2.75 -2.04
CA PRO A 100 13.09 -1.31 -1.83
C PRO A 100 14.12 -0.45 -2.58
N GLU A 101 15.29 -1.02 -2.90
CA GLU A 101 16.32 -0.36 -3.70
C GLU A 101 15.84 0.00 -5.11
N LYS A 102 14.81 -0.69 -5.64
CA LYS A 102 14.23 -0.41 -6.97
C LYS A 102 13.48 0.91 -7.03
N LEU A 103 13.08 1.47 -5.88
CA LEU A 103 12.41 2.76 -5.81
C LEU A 103 13.38 3.94 -5.89
N ILE A 104 14.69 3.71 -5.75
CA ILE A 104 15.68 4.80 -5.81
C ILE A 104 15.71 5.34 -7.24
N GLY A 105 15.41 6.63 -7.39
CA GLY A 105 15.30 7.29 -8.70
C GLY A 105 13.91 7.16 -9.35
N TYR A 106 12.95 6.49 -8.70
CA TYR A 106 11.55 6.55 -9.11
C TYR A 106 10.99 7.95 -8.87
N ASP A 107 10.30 8.48 -9.87
CA ASP A 107 9.85 9.86 -9.94
C ASP A 107 8.32 10.02 -9.76
N GLY A 108 7.59 8.90 -9.61
CA GLY A 108 6.19 8.90 -9.19
C GLY A 108 6.04 9.00 -7.67
N VAL A 109 4.79 8.95 -7.18
CA VAL A 109 4.50 9.13 -5.74
C VAL A 109 4.66 7.80 -5.00
N VAL A 110 5.50 7.79 -3.96
CA VAL A 110 5.65 6.64 -3.07
C VAL A 110 4.76 6.83 -1.83
N LEU A 111 3.84 5.91 -1.62
CA LEU A 111 3.07 5.78 -0.39
C LEU A 111 3.78 4.78 0.52
N GLY A 112 4.75 5.29 1.28
CA GLY A 112 5.61 4.47 2.15
C GLY A 112 4.94 4.17 3.48
N HIS A 113 4.71 2.92 3.81
CA HIS A 113 4.04 2.49 5.03
C HIS A 113 5.02 2.35 6.20
N ALA A 114 4.75 3.09 7.27
CA ALA A 114 5.49 3.04 8.51
C ALA A 114 4.65 2.35 9.59
N HIS A 115 5.18 1.28 10.16
CA HIS A 115 4.58 0.53 11.27
C HIS A 115 5.63 0.06 12.27
N GLY A 116 5.18 -0.45 13.42
CA GLY A 116 6.01 -0.63 14.61
C GLY A 116 7.25 -1.52 14.45
N ASP A 117 7.19 -2.49 13.55
CA ASP A 117 8.28 -3.45 13.31
C ASP A 117 9.17 -3.09 12.12
N ASN A 118 8.78 -2.08 11.33
CA ASN A 118 9.44 -1.74 10.07
C ASN A 118 10.21 -0.41 10.14
N MET A 119 10.12 0.36 11.22
CA MET A 119 10.74 1.69 11.33
C MET A 119 12.24 1.77 10.97
N GLY A 120 13.01 0.71 11.22
CA GLY A 120 14.41 0.63 10.78
C GLY A 120 14.56 0.66 9.26
N ILE A 121 13.79 -0.18 8.55
CA ILE A 121 13.78 -0.25 7.09
C ILE A 121 13.19 1.04 6.52
N PHE A 122 12.04 1.49 7.05
CA PHE A 122 11.40 2.74 6.64
C PHE A 122 12.38 3.91 6.65
N LYS A 123 13.07 4.15 7.77
CA LYS A 123 14.06 5.25 7.89
C LYS A 123 15.22 5.12 6.90
N GLY A 124 15.64 3.88 6.60
CA GLY A 124 16.72 3.61 5.66
C GLY A 124 16.41 3.96 4.20
N TYR A 125 15.13 3.96 3.82
CA TYR A 125 14.70 4.20 2.43
C TYR A 125 13.87 5.46 2.24
N ALA A 126 13.00 5.83 3.19
CA ALA A 126 12.05 6.93 3.05
C ALA A 126 12.72 8.26 2.65
N GLY A 127 13.85 8.61 3.29
CA GLY A 127 14.61 9.83 2.97
C GLY A 127 15.32 9.82 1.62
N ARG A 128 15.33 8.70 0.90
CA ARG A 128 15.95 8.53 -0.43
C ARG A 128 14.92 8.62 -1.56
N MET A 129 13.63 8.70 -1.23
CA MET A 129 12.56 8.78 -2.23
C MET A 129 12.43 10.20 -2.74
N ALA A 130 12.29 10.38 -4.05
CA ALA A 130 12.12 11.72 -4.63
C ALA A 130 10.78 12.36 -4.21
N ARG A 131 9.73 11.54 -4.13
CA ARG A 131 8.37 11.94 -3.73
C ARG A 131 7.77 10.85 -2.85
N ILE A 132 7.60 11.14 -1.57
CA ILE A 132 7.02 10.22 -0.59
C ILE A 132 5.97 10.91 0.28
N ILE A 133 4.87 10.19 0.47
CA ILE A 133 3.84 10.48 1.45
C ILE A 133 3.75 9.27 2.38
N PRO A 134 4.13 9.39 3.66
CA PRO A 134 4.04 8.30 4.61
C PRO A 134 2.60 7.87 4.83
N THR A 135 2.37 6.57 4.85
CA THR A 135 1.15 5.95 5.38
C THR A 135 1.45 5.29 6.72
N VAL A 136 0.47 5.22 7.61
CA VAL A 136 0.62 4.71 8.97
C VAL A 136 -0.57 3.81 9.34
N GLN A 137 -0.47 3.02 10.41
CA GLN A 137 -1.57 2.16 10.91
C GLN A 137 -2.11 2.57 12.30
N SER A 138 -1.71 3.75 12.76
CA SER A 138 -2.24 4.43 13.94
C SER A 138 -2.61 5.86 13.58
N TRP A 139 -3.32 6.55 14.48
CA TRP A 139 -3.84 7.89 14.21
C TRP A 139 -2.74 8.83 13.66
N PRO A 140 -2.93 9.43 12.47
CA PRO A 140 -1.85 10.06 11.74
C PRO A 140 -1.55 11.45 12.27
N THR A 141 -0.28 11.87 12.13
CA THR A 141 0.15 13.24 12.42
C THR A 141 0.81 13.88 11.21
N GLY A 142 1.00 15.20 11.24
CA GLY A 142 1.64 15.93 10.14
C GLY A 142 0.91 15.74 8.81
N CYS A 143 1.63 15.19 7.83
CA CYS A 143 1.26 14.92 6.44
C CYS A 143 0.97 13.44 6.15
N SER A 144 1.11 12.57 7.15
CA SER A 144 0.87 11.14 6.97
C SER A 144 -0.61 10.82 6.73
N ILE A 145 -0.84 9.71 6.03
CA ILE A 145 -2.18 9.19 5.72
C ILE A 145 -2.42 7.92 6.55
N LEU A 146 -3.63 7.77 7.08
CA LEU A 146 -4.14 6.53 7.66
C LEU A 146 -5.18 5.91 6.72
N PRO A 147 -4.74 5.05 5.78
CA PRO A 147 -5.64 4.23 4.99
C PRO A 147 -6.05 2.96 5.76
N PRO A 148 -7.25 2.42 5.54
CA PRO A 148 -7.57 1.05 5.91
C PRO A 148 -6.68 0.03 5.18
N GLY A 149 -6.88 -1.24 5.51
CA GLY A 149 -6.06 -2.34 5.01
C GLY A 149 -4.84 -2.67 5.87
N PHE A 150 -4.21 -3.80 5.55
CA PHE A 150 -3.17 -4.45 6.33
C PHE A 150 -1.94 -4.85 5.52
N THR A 151 -2.11 -5.36 4.30
CA THR A 151 -0.98 -5.56 3.36
C THR A 151 -0.92 -4.40 2.38
N ASP A 152 0.24 -4.16 1.77
CA ASP A 152 0.39 -3.08 0.78
C ASP A 152 -0.60 -3.20 -0.39
N GLY A 153 -0.93 -4.43 -0.78
CA GLY A 153 -1.88 -4.70 -1.86
C GLY A 153 -3.31 -4.27 -1.55
N ASP A 154 -3.84 -4.68 -0.39
CA ASP A 154 -5.19 -4.27 0.01
C ASP A 154 -5.25 -2.80 0.47
N ARG A 155 -4.14 -2.27 1.02
CA ARG A 155 -3.98 -0.84 1.28
C ARG A 155 -4.05 -0.01 0.00
N ALA A 156 -3.38 -0.44 -1.07
CA ALA A 156 -3.48 0.20 -2.38
C ALA A 156 -4.93 0.23 -2.90
N ALA A 157 -5.67 -0.88 -2.70
CA ALA A 157 -7.07 -0.97 -3.12
C ALA A 157 -7.99 -0.02 -2.32
N TYR A 158 -7.81 0.09 -1.01
CA TYR A 158 -8.53 1.08 -0.20
C TYR A 158 -8.19 2.52 -0.59
N ILE A 159 -6.91 2.83 -0.80
CA ILE A 159 -6.49 4.17 -1.23
C ILE A 159 -7.17 4.52 -2.56
N ALA A 160 -7.15 3.62 -3.53
CA ALA A 160 -7.83 3.83 -4.82
C ALA A 160 -9.34 4.06 -4.65
N ALA A 161 -10.02 3.23 -3.86
CA ALA A 161 -11.44 3.38 -3.59
C ALA A 161 -11.77 4.74 -2.96
N TYR A 162 -11.05 5.15 -1.92
CA TYR A 162 -11.31 6.41 -1.21
C TYR A 162 -10.81 7.66 -1.95
N MET A 163 -9.95 7.50 -2.96
CA MET A 163 -9.59 8.59 -3.88
C MET A 163 -10.57 8.74 -5.05
N GLY A 164 -11.61 7.90 -5.13
CA GLY A 164 -12.72 8.06 -6.08
C GLY A 164 -12.67 7.13 -7.29
N ALA A 165 -11.97 5.99 -7.20
CA ALA A 165 -12.03 4.98 -8.23
C ALA A 165 -13.45 4.46 -8.43
N ARG A 166 -13.85 4.32 -9.71
CA ARG A 166 -15.11 3.67 -10.10
C ARG A 166 -14.91 2.20 -10.41
N ILE A 167 -13.70 1.84 -10.81
CA ILE A 167 -13.28 0.47 -11.09
C ILE A 167 -11.80 0.29 -10.76
N ILE A 168 -11.47 -0.86 -10.16
CA ILE A 168 -10.11 -1.26 -9.83
C ILE A 168 -9.80 -2.61 -10.50
N HIS A 169 -8.76 -2.64 -11.32
CA HIS A 169 -8.19 -3.85 -11.92
C HIS A 169 -7.01 -4.31 -11.07
N VAL A 170 -7.05 -5.52 -10.54
CA VAL A 170 -6.01 -6.07 -9.66
C VAL A 170 -5.34 -7.23 -10.35
N TYR A 171 -4.05 -7.13 -10.60
CA TYR A 171 -3.24 -8.20 -11.18
C TYR A 171 -2.30 -8.79 -10.13
N GLY A 172 -2.19 -10.12 -10.11
CA GLY A 172 -1.22 -10.79 -9.24
C GLY A 172 -1.65 -10.93 -7.78
N PHE A 173 -2.95 -10.76 -7.48
CA PHE A 173 -3.49 -11.10 -6.17
C PHE A 173 -3.65 -12.62 -6.06
N LYS A 174 -2.61 -13.28 -5.54
CA LYS A 174 -2.59 -14.74 -5.32
C LYS A 174 -2.45 -15.04 -3.83
N PRO A 175 -3.52 -14.89 -3.03
CA PRO A 175 -3.44 -15.07 -1.58
C PRO A 175 -3.23 -16.54 -1.17
N ASP A 176 -3.36 -17.49 -2.10
CA ASP A 176 -3.03 -18.91 -1.88
C ASP A 176 -1.58 -19.25 -2.28
N VAL A 177 -0.83 -18.30 -2.84
CA VAL A 177 0.57 -18.48 -3.24
C VAL A 177 1.47 -17.65 -2.34
N VAL A 178 2.41 -18.30 -1.68
CA VAL A 178 3.37 -17.63 -0.80
C VAL A 178 4.69 -17.38 -1.56
N ILE A 179 5.03 -16.10 -1.73
CA ILE A 179 6.19 -15.68 -2.57
C ILE A 179 7.49 -15.52 -1.75
N LYS A 180 7.41 -14.94 -0.55
CA LYS A 180 8.60 -14.57 0.27
C LYS A 180 8.99 -15.67 1.27
N ARG A 181 8.02 -16.17 2.05
CA ARG A 181 8.24 -17.13 3.14
C ARG A 181 6.93 -17.82 3.52
N ASP A 182 6.90 -19.16 3.52
CA ASP A 182 5.73 -19.94 3.95
C ASP A 182 5.79 -20.24 5.46
N ASP A 183 4.90 -19.61 6.21
CA ASP A 183 4.63 -19.91 7.61
C ASP A 183 3.16 -19.59 7.97
N ALA A 184 2.74 -20.06 9.15
CA ALA A 184 1.36 -19.89 9.63
C ALA A 184 0.95 -18.42 9.76
N VAL A 185 1.87 -17.53 10.11
CA VAL A 185 1.59 -16.10 10.23
C VAL A 185 1.34 -15.51 8.84
N LYS A 186 2.18 -15.82 7.85
CA LYS A 186 1.99 -15.34 6.48
C LYS A 186 0.66 -15.81 5.90
N ARG A 187 0.26 -17.06 6.13
CA ARG A 187 -1.05 -17.57 5.72
C ARG A 187 -2.20 -16.78 6.36
N ALA A 188 -2.13 -16.53 7.68
CA ALA A 188 -3.12 -15.70 8.36
C ALA A 188 -3.18 -14.26 7.81
N LYS A 189 -2.02 -13.66 7.47
CA LYS A 189 -1.98 -12.35 6.82
C LYS A 189 -2.69 -12.37 5.46
N LEU A 190 -2.51 -13.42 4.66
CA LEU A 190 -3.14 -13.56 3.35
C LEU A 190 -4.65 -13.81 3.45
N ASP A 191 -5.11 -14.56 4.45
CA ASP A 191 -6.55 -14.73 4.72
C ASP A 191 -7.19 -13.40 5.13
N VAL A 192 -6.51 -12.58 5.92
CA VAL A 192 -6.96 -11.22 6.24
C VAL A 192 -6.97 -10.33 5.00
N ALA A 193 -5.98 -10.45 4.10
CA ALA A 193 -5.98 -9.72 2.83
C ALA A 193 -7.20 -10.08 1.95
N LYS A 194 -7.61 -11.37 1.90
CA LYS A 194 -8.86 -11.79 1.23
C LYS A 194 -10.09 -11.08 1.81
N ILE A 195 -10.17 -10.98 3.14
CA ILE A 195 -11.26 -10.26 3.81
C ILE A 195 -11.28 -8.80 3.35
N PHE A 196 -10.13 -8.12 3.33
CA PHE A 196 -10.06 -6.71 2.94
C PHE A 196 -10.35 -6.47 1.45
N MET A 197 -9.86 -7.33 0.55
CA MET A 197 -10.23 -7.24 -0.86
C MET A 197 -11.75 -7.42 -1.07
N ASN A 198 -12.38 -8.35 -0.35
CA ASN A 198 -13.84 -8.52 -0.38
C ASN A 198 -14.60 -7.30 0.18
N ARG A 199 -13.99 -6.55 1.11
CA ARG A 199 -14.58 -5.32 1.65
C ARG A 199 -14.45 -4.16 0.67
N VAL A 200 -13.29 -3.98 0.04
CA VAL A 200 -13.10 -2.99 -1.03
C VAL A 200 -14.09 -3.23 -2.18
N ALA A 201 -14.34 -4.49 -2.54
CA ALA A 201 -15.32 -4.85 -3.57
C ALA A 201 -16.78 -4.48 -3.22
N ARG A 202 -17.09 -4.10 -1.97
CA ARG A 202 -18.39 -3.54 -1.57
C ARG A 202 -18.45 -2.02 -1.72
N ILE A 203 -17.32 -1.37 -1.92
CA ILE A 203 -17.18 0.08 -2.07
C ILE A 203 -17.09 0.44 -3.56
N VAL A 204 -16.36 -0.36 -4.35
CA VAL A 204 -16.05 -0.11 -5.77
C VAL A 204 -16.04 -1.41 -6.58
N ASP A 205 -16.27 -1.35 -7.90
CA ASP A 205 -16.10 -2.51 -8.80
C ASP A 205 -14.64 -2.96 -8.81
N VAL A 206 -14.37 -4.21 -8.42
CA VAL A 206 -13.02 -4.80 -8.38
C VAL A 206 -12.97 -6.01 -9.30
N LYS A 207 -12.01 -5.99 -10.24
CA LYS A 207 -11.75 -7.11 -11.16
C LYS A 207 -10.35 -7.66 -10.91
N ILE A 208 -10.28 -8.94 -10.58
CA ILE A 208 -9.01 -9.63 -10.26
C ILE A 208 -8.59 -10.50 -11.44
N TYR A 209 -7.30 -10.46 -11.78
CA TYR A 209 -6.65 -11.16 -12.89
C TYR A 209 -5.43 -11.96 -12.39
#